data_AF-A0A7X5VD72-F1
#
_entry.id   AF-A0A7X5VD72-F1
#
_cell.length_a   1.000
_cell.length_b   1.000
_cell.length_c   1.000
_cell.angle_alpha   90.00
_cell.angle_beta   90.00
_cell.angle_gamma   90.00
#
_symmetry.space_group_name_H-M   'P 1'
#
loop_
_entity.id
_entity.type
_entity.pdbx_description
1 polymer ?
#
loop_
_entity_poly.entity_id
_entity_poly.type
_entity_poly.pdbx_seq_one_letter_code
_entity_poly.pdbx_strand_id
1 'polypeptide(L)'
;MHALVLNCTLKPSPARSNTDQLAEVVVDGLQREKVNVERIRLVAQRMLERMDAMLSETDAAGRPVAYNRVAGVVVTGNEDGAHHVISEISGALCDIGYTIPGQSWTYWNKGPGPGPSYTETAEGHEWSAKTGRAMASNLAAEARALADNPIPAPSG
;
A
#
# COMPACT_ATOMS: atom_id res chain seq x y z
N MET A 1 -2.82 -16.43 1.79
CA MET A 1 -2.64 -15.17 1.03
C MET A 1 -1.29 -14.59 1.36
N HIS A 2 -0.67 -13.88 0.42
CA HIS A 2 0.62 -13.20 0.61
C HIS A 2 0.45 -11.70 0.36
N ALA A 3 1.18 -10.88 1.10
CA ALA A 3 1.29 -9.44 0.86
C ALA A 3 2.76 -9.04 0.77
N LEU A 4 3.06 -8.11 -0.13
CA LEU A 4 4.37 -7.50 -0.29
C LEU A 4 4.27 -6.03 0.12
N VAL A 5 5.07 -5.63 1.09
CA VAL A 5 5.18 -4.23 1.51
C VAL A 5 6.43 -3.61 0.90
N LEU A 6 6.22 -2.56 0.11
CA LEU A 6 7.27 -1.85 -0.60
C LEU A 6 7.56 -0.53 0.11
N ASN A 7 8.53 -0.54 1.03
CA ASN A 7 8.92 0.64 1.78
C ASN A 7 9.84 1.52 0.91
N CYS A 8 9.30 2.66 0.49
CA CYS A 8 9.95 3.54 -0.46
C CYS A 8 10.85 4.62 0.18
N THR A 9 11.34 4.36 1.39
CA THR A 9 12.26 5.27 2.07
C THR A 9 13.60 5.39 1.32
N LEU A 10 14.09 6.62 1.20
CA LEU A 10 15.44 6.89 0.65
C LEU A 10 16.56 6.62 1.67
N LYS A 11 16.21 6.32 2.93
CA LYS A 11 17.18 5.97 3.96
C LYS A 11 17.70 4.54 3.72
N PRO A 12 19.01 4.33 3.51
CA PRO A 12 19.55 3.00 3.27
C PRO A 12 19.34 2.09 4.48
N SER A 13 19.17 0.79 4.26
CA SER A 13 19.18 -0.19 5.36
C SER A 13 20.56 -0.18 6.05
N PRO A 14 20.64 -0.21 7.41
CA PRO A 14 19.57 -0.46 8.38
C PRO A 14 18.93 0.81 9.00
N ALA A 15 19.08 1.98 8.38
CA ALA A 15 18.62 3.23 8.98
C ALA A 15 17.10 3.22 9.26
N ARG A 16 16.70 3.84 10.38
CA ARG A 16 15.30 3.92 10.83
C ARG A 16 14.46 4.73 9.84
N SER A 17 13.36 4.14 9.37
CA SER A 17 12.39 4.78 8.49
C SER A 17 11.07 5.05 9.25
N ASN A 18 10.50 6.24 9.02
CA ASN A 18 9.20 6.65 9.56
C ASN A 18 8.09 5.76 8.98
N THR A 19 8.12 5.59 7.66
CA THR A 19 7.16 4.79 6.90
C THR A 19 7.20 3.32 7.31
N ASP A 20 8.38 2.79 7.64
CA ASP A 20 8.53 1.41 8.12
C ASP A 20 7.71 1.15 9.39
N GLN A 21 7.76 2.10 10.34
CA GLN A 21 7.04 1.96 11.61
C GLN A 21 5.54 2.12 11.45
N LEU A 22 5.08 3.04 10.60
CA LEU A 22 3.66 3.11 10.31
C LEU A 22 3.19 1.86 9.55
N ALA A 23 4.00 1.36 8.62
CA ALA A 23 3.70 0.13 7.88
C ALA A 23 3.59 -1.08 8.82
N GLU A 24 4.35 -1.13 9.92
CA GLU A 24 4.25 -2.21 10.91
C GLU A 24 2.84 -2.37 11.47
N VAL A 25 2.10 -1.28 11.68
CA VAL A 25 0.69 -1.34 12.11
C VAL A 25 -0.17 -2.09 11.09
N VAL A 26 0.06 -1.85 9.80
CA VAL A 26 -0.66 -2.52 8.71
C VAL A 26 -0.24 -3.98 8.63
N VAL A 27 1.05 -4.28 8.78
CA VAL A 27 1.54 -5.66 8.75
C VAL A 27 0.98 -6.47 9.91
N ASP A 28 0.98 -5.93 11.12
CA ASP A 28 0.34 -6.57 12.27
C ASP A 28 -1.14 -6.85 12.00
N GLY A 29 -1.83 -5.91 11.34
CA GLY A 29 -3.22 -6.10 10.90
C GLY A 29 -3.37 -7.27 9.93
N LEU A 30 -2.54 -7.30 8.88
CA LEU A 30 -2.54 -8.35 7.85
C LEU A 30 -2.19 -9.73 8.44
N GLN A 31 -1.25 -9.78 9.38
CA GLN A 31 -0.87 -11.02 10.06
C GLN A 31 -2.00 -11.57 10.95
N ARG A 32 -2.79 -10.71 11.61
CA ARG A 32 -4.01 -11.14 12.32
C ARG A 32 -5.04 -11.75 11.37
N GLU A 33 -5.09 -11.26 10.13
CA GLU A 33 -5.88 -11.82 9.04
C GLU A 33 -5.24 -13.07 8.38
N LYS A 34 -4.16 -13.61 8.98
CA LYS A 34 -3.41 -14.78 8.51
C LYS A 34 -2.79 -14.59 7.11
N VAL A 35 -2.39 -13.36 6.79
CA VAL A 35 -1.63 -13.04 5.58
C VAL A 35 -0.13 -13.14 5.86
N ASN A 36 0.59 -13.86 5.00
CA ASN A 36 2.05 -13.90 5.04
C ASN A 36 2.62 -12.62 4.43
N VAL A 37 3.52 -11.92 5.12
CA VAL A 37 4.01 -10.60 4.67
C VAL A 37 5.51 -10.61 4.42
N GLU A 38 5.91 -10.18 3.23
CA GLU A 38 7.29 -9.86 2.85
C GLU A 38 7.50 -8.35 2.78
N ARG A 39 8.71 -7.87 3.06
CA ARG A 39 9.07 -6.45 3.02
C ARG A 39 10.29 -6.22 2.14
N ILE A 40 10.21 -5.23 1.25
CA ILE A 40 11.33 -4.79 0.41
C ILE A 40 11.48 -3.27 0.54
N ARG A 41 12.73 -2.78 0.63
CA ARG A 41 13.05 -1.34 0.54
C ARG A 41 13.50 -0.99 -0.88
N LEU A 42 12.88 0.01 -1.49
CA LEU A 42 13.16 0.43 -2.87
C LEU A 42 12.84 1.93 -3.09
N VAL A 43 12.96 2.42 -4.32
CA VAL A 43 12.60 3.81 -4.70
C VAL A 43 11.25 3.80 -5.43
N ALA A 44 10.24 4.52 -4.91
CA ALA A 44 8.85 4.48 -5.39
C ALA A 44 8.71 4.76 -6.89
N GLN A 45 9.29 5.87 -7.36
CA GLN A 45 9.10 6.31 -8.75
C GLN A 45 9.59 5.26 -9.75
N ARG A 46 10.78 4.70 -9.52
CA ARG A 46 11.35 3.64 -10.37
C ARG A 46 10.54 2.36 -10.37
N MET A 47 9.77 2.09 -9.32
CA MET A 47 8.92 0.92 -9.24
C MET A 47 7.71 1.09 -10.14
N LEU A 48 6.95 2.19 -9.99
CA LEU A 48 5.77 2.45 -10.81
C LEU A 48 6.13 2.50 -12.31
N GLU A 49 7.22 3.19 -12.67
CA GLU A 49 7.72 3.25 -14.05
C GLU A 49 8.04 1.87 -14.64
N ARG A 50 8.45 0.90 -13.81
CA ARG A 50 8.74 -0.48 -14.25
C ARG A 50 7.50 -1.36 -14.26
N MET A 51 6.54 -1.10 -13.38
CA MET A 51 5.28 -1.82 -13.34
C MET A 51 4.41 -1.54 -14.57
N ASP A 52 4.65 -0.44 -15.28
CA ASP A 52 4.00 -0.13 -16.57
C ASP A 52 4.14 -1.27 -17.60
N ALA A 53 5.25 -2.02 -17.56
CA ALA A 53 5.43 -3.20 -18.42
C ALA A 53 4.32 -4.26 -18.24
N MET A 54 3.75 -4.35 -17.03
CA MET A 54 2.68 -5.29 -16.70
C MET A 54 1.38 -5.03 -17.48
N LEU A 55 1.17 -3.83 -18.02
CA LEU A 55 -0.02 -3.49 -18.80
C LEU A 55 -0.20 -4.38 -20.04
N SER A 56 0.90 -4.88 -20.58
CA SER A 56 0.90 -5.75 -21.76
C SER A 56 1.00 -7.25 -21.43
N GLU A 57 1.12 -7.60 -20.16
CA GLU A 57 1.31 -8.98 -19.72
C GLU A 57 -0.03 -9.60 -19.31
N THR A 58 -0.27 -10.82 -19.80
CA THR A 58 -1.45 -11.60 -19.45
C THR A 58 -1.08 -12.98 -18.90
N ASP A 59 -1.94 -13.54 -18.06
CA ASP A 59 -1.85 -14.92 -17.63
C ASP A 59 -2.34 -15.89 -18.73
N ALA A 60 -2.26 -17.20 -18.45
CA ALA A 60 -2.66 -18.23 -19.41
C ALA A 60 -4.14 -18.19 -19.82
N ALA A 61 -4.99 -17.48 -19.07
CA ALA A 61 -6.40 -17.28 -19.38
C ALA A 61 -6.67 -15.94 -20.08
N GLY A 62 -5.63 -15.16 -20.42
CA GLY A 62 -5.76 -13.86 -21.07
C GLY A 62 -6.12 -12.72 -20.12
N ARG A 63 -6.00 -12.90 -18.79
CA ARG A 63 -6.23 -11.83 -17.81
C ARG A 63 -4.97 -11.00 -17.63
N PRO A 64 -5.04 -9.66 -17.51
CA PRO A 64 -3.90 -8.85 -17.09
C PRO A 64 -3.28 -9.39 -15.79
N VAL A 65 -1.95 -9.48 -15.73
CA VAL A 65 -1.24 -10.11 -14.59
C VAL A 65 -1.45 -9.41 -13.22
N ALA A 66 -1.90 -8.15 -13.26
CA ALA A 66 -2.26 -7.38 -12.08
C ALA A 66 -3.67 -7.69 -11.54
N TYR A 67 -4.56 -8.28 -12.36
CA TYR A 67 -5.93 -8.58 -11.92
C TYR A 67 -5.93 -9.55 -10.74
N ASN A 68 -7.00 -9.47 -9.94
CA ASN A 68 -7.20 -10.28 -8.75
C ASN A 68 -6.14 -10.06 -7.66
N ARG A 69 -5.43 -8.92 -7.73
CA ARG A 69 -4.54 -8.43 -6.69
C ARG A 69 -5.13 -7.14 -6.12
N VAL A 70 -4.96 -6.94 -4.82
CA VAL A 70 -5.39 -5.72 -4.13
C VAL A 70 -4.19 -4.87 -3.77
N ALA A 71 -4.37 -3.56 -3.71
CA ALA A 71 -3.33 -2.65 -3.26
C ALA A 71 -3.86 -1.58 -2.30
N GLY A 72 -2.93 -0.99 -1.56
CA GLY A 72 -3.21 0.10 -0.64
C GLY A 72 -1.93 0.88 -0.29
N VAL A 73 -2.09 2.06 0.31
CA VAL A 73 -1.02 3.07 0.39
C VAL A 73 -0.76 3.50 1.84
N VAL A 74 0.51 3.46 2.24
CA VAL A 74 0.99 3.97 3.54
C VAL A 74 1.84 5.20 3.30
N VAL A 75 1.48 6.34 3.89
CA VAL A 75 2.23 7.60 3.73
C VAL A 75 2.68 8.16 5.06
N THR A 76 3.94 8.62 5.13
CA THR A 76 4.40 9.47 6.24
C THR A 76 5.04 10.71 5.66
N GLY A 77 4.62 11.88 6.12
CA GLY A 77 5.24 13.16 5.79
C GLY A 77 5.15 14.10 6.99
N ASN A 78 6.10 15.03 7.13
CA ASN A 78 6.03 15.98 8.25
C ASN A 78 4.92 17.01 8.03
N GLU A 79 4.61 17.31 6.77
CA GLU A 79 3.65 18.35 6.35
C GLU A 79 2.46 17.77 5.57
N ASP A 80 1.68 18.65 4.94
CA ASP A 80 0.55 18.28 4.10
C ASP A 80 0.97 17.55 2.80
N GLY A 81 0.04 16.81 2.19
CA GLY A 81 0.23 16.13 0.90
C GLY A 81 -0.18 14.65 0.90
N ALA A 82 -0.54 14.07 2.04
CA ALA A 82 -0.82 12.65 2.14
C ALA A 82 -1.97 12.20 1.22
N HIS A 83 -3.08 12.95 1.16
CA HIS A 83 -4.22 12.61 0.30
C HIS A 83 -3.87 12.71 -1.17
N HIS A 84 -3.07 13.71 -1.57
CA HIS A 84 -2.58 13.83 -2.94
C HIS A 84 -1.75 12.60 -3.33
N VAL A 85 -0.77 12.22 -2.49
CA VAL A 85 0.09 11.06 -2.73
C VAL A 85 -0.73 9.76 -2.78
N ILE A 86 -1.71 9.60 -1.89
CA ILE A 86 -2.61 8.43 -1.89
C ILE A 86 -3.40 8.36 -3.19
N SER A 87 -3.97 9.48 -3.66
CA SER A 87 -4.73 9.53 -4.92
C SER A 87 -3.86 9.17 -6.11
N GLU A 88 -2.66 9.75 -6.25
CA GLU A 88 -1.76 9.48 -7.36
C GLU A 88 -1.31 8.02 -7.41
N ILE A 89 -0.88 7.47 -6.27
CA ILE A 89 -0.42 6.06 -6.20
C ILE A 89 -1.58 5.09 -6.43
N SER A 90 -2.75 5.36 -5.84
CA SER A 90 -3.93 4.50 -6.01
C SER A 90 -4.43 4.54 -7.45
N GLY A 91 -4.42 5.70 -8.09
CA GLY A 91 -4.75 5.88 -9.50
C GLY A 91 -3.82 5.07 -10.39
N ALA A 92 -2.50 5.24 -10.22
CA ALA A 92 -1.52 4.49 -11.00
C ALA A 92 -1.64 2.97 -10.83
N LEU A 93 -1.89 2.48 -9.62
CA LEU A 93 -2.08 1.04 -9.37
C LEU A 93 -3.41 0.52 -9.95
N CYS A 94 -4.46 1.34 -9.92
CA CYS A 94 -5.73 1.04 -10.56
C CYS A 94 -5.56 0.93 -12.08
N ASP A 95 -4.82 1.85 -12.71
CA ASP A 95 -4.53 1.82 -14.15
C ASP A 95 -3.78 0.56 -14.56
N ILE A 96 -2.88 0.07 -13.70
CA ILE A 96 -2.16 -1.20 -13.90
C ILE A 96 -3.08 -2.42 -13.77
N GLY A 97 -4.21 -2.30 -13.06
CA GLY A 97 -5.22 -3.35 -12.90
C GLY A 97 -5.34 -3.94 -11.49
N TYR A 98 -4.72 -3.32 -10.47
CA TYR A 98 -4.98 -3.69 -9.08
C TYR A 98 -6.37 -3.21 -8.65
N THR A 99 -7.04 -4.01 -7.83
CA THR A 99 -8.26 -3.58 -7.13
C THR A 99 -7.87 -2.71 -5.93
N ILE A 100 -8.48 -1.54 -5.81
CA ILE A 100 -8.26 -0.62 -4.67
C ILE A 100 -9.50 -0.69 -3.75
N PRO A 101 -9.43 -1.40 -2.61
CA PRO A 101 -10.55 -1.43 -1.67
C PRO A 101 -10.83 -0.05 -1.09
N GLY A 102 -12.07 0.20 -0.68
CA GLY A 102 -12.41 1.40 0.07
C GLY A 102 -11.55 1.54 1.32
N GLN A 103 -11.05 2.75 1.59
CA GLN A 103 -10.20 3.03 2.78
C GLN A 103 -8.96 2.14 2.89
N SER A 104 -8.37 1.73 1.75
CA SER A 104 -7.12 0.95 1.68
C SER A 104 -5.86 1.81 1.86
N TRP A 105 -5.91 2.76 2.79
CA TRP A 105 -4.81 3.67 3.05
C TRP A 105 -4.67 4.01 4.53
N THR A 106 -3.45 4.37 4.92
CA THR A 106 -3.19 5.07 6.18
C THR A 106 -2.09 6.09 5.96
N TYR A 107 -2.11 7.16 6.74
CA TYR A 107 -1.02 8.10 6.72
C TYR A 107 -0.76 8.71 8.09
N TRP A 108 0.39 9.37 8.18
CA TRP A 108 0.68 10.30 9.24
C TRP A 108 1.24 11.60 8.67
N ASN A 109 0.74 12.72 9.18
CA ASN A 109 1.38 14.03 9.11
C ASN A 109 1.06 14.86 10.35
N LYS A 110 1.84 15.91 10.57
CA LYS A 110 1.63 16.85 11.67
C LYS A 110 0.67 17.99 11.30
N GLY A 111 0.65 18.37 10.02
CA GLY A 111 -0.01 19.58 9.54
C GLY A 111 0.99 20.61 9.02
N PRO A 112 0.59 21.86 8.81
CA PRO A 112 1.44 22.85 8.15
C PRO A 112 2.69 23.23 8.97
N GLY A 113 3.83 23.32 8.29
CA GLY A 113 5.10 23.82 8.83
C GLY A 113 6.01 22.75 9.45
N PRO A 114 7.23 23.15 9.85
CA PRO A 114 8.23 22.22 10.34
C PRO A 114 7.79 21.56 11.67
N GLY A 115 8.26 20.34 11.88
CA GLY A 115 7.90 19.59 13.06
C GLY A 115 8.64 18.27 13.21
N PRO A 116 8.41 17.58 14.34
CA PRO A 116 8.91 16.24 14.54
C PRO A 116 8.44 15.32 13.40
N SER A 117 9.27 14.35 13.08
CA SER A 117 8.92 13.21 12.26
C SER A 117 8.04 12.24 13.05
N TYR A 118 7.38 11.31 12.36
CA TYR A 118 6.58 10.23 12.96
C TYR A 118 7.28 9.53 14.14
N THR A 119 8.61 9.40 14.07
CA THR A 119 9.41 8.66 15.05
C THR A 119 9.87 9.46 16.26
N GLU A 120 9.58 10.76 16.27
CA GLU A 120 10.01 11.75 17.26
C GLU A 120 8.84 12.26 18.11
N THR A 121 7.61 11.84 17.81
CA THR A 121 6.38 12.20 18.53
C THR A 121 5.42 11.02 18.57
N ALA A 122 4.47 11.02 19.50
CA ALA A 122 3.33 10.08 19.53
C ALA A 122 2.03 10.72 19.00
N GLU A 123 2.06 12.02 18.72
CA GLU A 123 0.90 12.76 18.20
C GLU A 123 0.38 12.12 16.91
N GLY A 124 -0.94 11.95 16.80
CA GLY A 124 -1.59 11.37 15.61
C GLY A 124 -1.38 9.87 15.41
N HIS A 125 -0.54 9.19 16.20
CA HIS A 125 -0.25 7.76 16.03
C HIS A 125 -1.48 6.87 16.18
N GLU A 126 -2.35 7.16 17.15
CA GLU A 126 -3.57 6.38 17.35
C GLU A 126 -4.50 6.45 16.14
N TRP A 127 -4.61 7.64 15.54
CA TRP A 127 -5.42 7.86 14.34
C TRP A 127 -4.85 7.09 13.15
N SER A 128 -3.54 7.19 12.89
CA SER A 128 -2.86 6.43 11.85
C SER A 128 -2.97 4.92 12.10
N ALA A 129 -2.84 4.49 13.34
CA ALA A 129 -2.98 3.08 13.70
C ALA A 129 -4.40 2.57 13.48
N LYS A 130 -5.42 3.38 13.79
CA LYS A 130 -6.83 3.06 13.54
C LYS A 130 -7.10 2.89 12.05
N THR A 131 -6.66 3.82 11.20
CA THR A 131 -6.83 3.72 9.75
C THR A 131 -5.99 2.58 9.15
N GLY A 132 -4.79 2.34 9.66
CA GLY A 132 -3.94 1.22 9.24
C GLY A 132 -4.55 -0.15 9.54
N ARG A 133 -5.20 -0.32 10.69
CA ARG A 133 -5.96 -1.55 11.01
C ARG A 133 -7.17 -1.73 10.08
N ALA A 134 -7.90 -0.65 9.80
CA ALA A 134 -9.02 -0.70 8.87
C ALA A 134 -8.56 -1.07 7.45
N MET A 135 -7.48 -0.44 6.97
CA MET A 135 -6.84 -0.76 5.70
C MET A 135 -6.46 -2.25 5.61
N ALA A 136 -5.81 -2.80 6.64
CA ALA A 136 -5.43 -4.21 6.66
C ALA A 136 -6.65 -5.16 6.55
N SER A 137 -7.72 -4.87 7.28
CA SER A 137 -8.98 -5.61 7.20
C SER A 137 -9.58 -5.55 5.80
N ASN A 138 -9.63 -4.35 5.19
CA ASN A 138 -10.23 -4.15 3.88
C ASN A 138 -9.44 -4.84 2.77
N LEU A 139 -8.10 -4.77 2.83
CA LEU A 139 -7.22 -5.49 1.91
C LEU A 139 -7.42 -7.01 2.01
N ALA A 140 -7.45 -7.56 3.22
CA ALA A 140 -7.62 -8.99 3.41
C ALA A 140 -9.00 -9.48 2.98
N ALA A 141 -10.06 -8.71 3.27
CA ALA A 141 -11.42 -9.04 2.87
C ALA A 141 -11.57 -9.06 1.34
N GLU A 142 -11.10 -8.01 0.66
CA GLU A 142 -11.19 -7.92 -0.80
C GLU A 142 -10.33 -8.98 -1.50
N ALA A 143 -9.13 -9.25 -0.97
CA ALA A 143 -8.28 -10.32 -1.50
C ALA A 143 -8.93 -11.71 -1.40
N ARG A 144 -9.67 -11.99 -0.31
CA ARG A 144 -10.44 -13.24 -0.18
C ARG A 144 -11.59 -13.26 -1.18
N ALA A 145 -12.33 -12.17 -1.31
CA ALA A 145 -13.45 -12.08 -2.26
C ALA A 145 -12.99 -12.34 -3.70
N LEU A 146 -11.86 -11.77 -4.12
CA LEU A 146 -11.28 -11.98 -5.45
C LEU A 146 -10.68 -13.39 -5.63
N ALA A 147 -10.22 -14.02 -4.55
CA ALA A 147 -9.78 -15.41 -4.60
C ALA A 147 -10.97 -16.38 -4.80
N ASP A 148 -12.10 -16.09 -4.15
CA ASP A 148 -13.32 -16.89 -4.25
C ASP A 148 -14.08 -16.65 -5.56
N ASN A 149 -14.11 -15.39 -6.03
CA ASN A 149 -14.78 -14.97 -7.26
C ASN A 149 -13.88 -14.03 -8.08
N PRO A 150 -12.93 -14.58 -8.86
CA PRO A 150 -11.97 -13.78 -9.60
C PRO A 150 -12.62 -13.01 -10.75
N ILE A 151 -12.09 -11.81 -11.01
CA ILE A 151 -12.37 -11.04 -12.22
C ILE A 151 -11.98 -11.89 -13.43
N PRO A 152 -12.91 -12.13 -14.38
CA PRO A 152 -12.62 -12.90 -15.58
C PRO A 152 -11.72 -12.12 -16.55
N ALA A 153 -11.21 -12.81 -17.57
CA ALA A 153 -10.55 -12.13 -18.68
C ALA A 153 -11.52 -11.12 -19.32
N PRO A 154 -11.05 -9.90 -19.66
CA PRO A 154 -11.84 -8.98 -20.47
C PRO A 154 -12.31 -9.68 -21.75
N SER A 155 -13.53 -9.37 -22.19
CA SER A 155 -14.13 -10.01 -23.36
C SER A 155 -13.57 -9.51 -24.70
N GLY A 156 -12.48 -8.74 -24.72
CA GLY A 156 -11.88 -8.14 -25.91
C GLY A 156 -10.51 -7.52 -25.65
#